data_AF-A0A964IWJ4-F1
#
_entry.id   AF-A0A964IWJ4-F1
#
_cell.length_a   1.000
_cell.length_b   1.000
_cell.length_c   1.000
_cell.angle_alpha   90.00
_cell.angle_beta   90.00
_cell.angle_gamma   90.00
#
_symmetry.space_group_name_H-M   'P 1'
#
loop_
_entity.id
_entity.type
_entity.pdbx_description
1 polymer ?
#
loop_
_entity_poly.entity_id
_entity_poly.type
_entity_poly.pdbx_seq_one_letter_code
_entity_poly.pdbx_strand_id
1 'polypeptide(L)'
;MFSQRFYVVGGEYADTSFTIPAPGTQLEVRGLFNEREAKVCWRELTSRTVDHATVRYVLKAEEEVASNSYWVVGGEYADPSFTKLQLGKELEVYGPFGKWKEALGF
;
A
#
# COMPACT_ATOMS: atom_id res chain seq x y z
N MET A 1 15.45 22.82 -5.56
CA MET A 1 14.51 21.90 -6.24
C MET A 1 14.56 20.57 -5.53
N PHE A 2 13.49 20.17 -4.85
CA PHE A 2 13.41 18.80 -4.30
C PHE A 2 13.26 17.85 -5.48
N SER A 3 14.27 17.00 -5.71
CA SER A 3 14.14 15.94 -6.71
C SER A 3 13.36 14.81 -6.04
N GLN A 4 12.07 14.70 -6.37
CA GLN A 4 11.25 13.59 -5.90
C GLN A 4 11.86 12.27 -6.37
N ARG A 5 12.00 11.33 -5.43
CA ARG A 5 12.58 10.02 -5.65
C ARG A 5 11.44 9.03 -5.86
N PHE A 6 11.66 8.09 -6.77
CA PHE A 6 10.67 7.10 -7.13
C PHE A 6 11.20 5.69 -6.92
N TYR A 7 10.27 4.81 -6.56
CA TYR A 7 10.45 3.37 -6.50
C TYR A 7 9.49 2.70 -7.48
N VAL A 8 9.97 1.66 -8.14
CA VAL A 8 9.16 0.70 -8.89
C VAL A 8 8.87 -0.45 -7.94
N VAL A 9 7.60 -0.63 -7.59
CA VAL A 9 7.14 -1.67 -6.66
C VAL A 9 6.21 -2.61 -7.38
N GLY A 10 6.39 -3.92 -7.24
CA GLY A 10 5.50 -4.88 -7.88
C GLY A 10 5.99 -6.31 -7.87
N GLY A 11 5.24 -7.17 -8.53
CA GLY A 11 5.49 -8.60 -8.56
C GLY A 11 4.21 -9.35 -8.86
N GLU A 12 4.18 -10.62 -8.46
CA GLU A 12 3.02 -11.50 -8.66
C GLU A 12 1.99 -11.30 -7.54
N TYR A 13 0.73 -11.17 -7.94
CA TYR A 13 -0.42 -11.05 -7.06
C TYR A 13 -1.26 -12.31 -7.08
N ALA A 14 -2.03 -12.54 -6.02
CA ALA A 14 -2.91 -13.70 -5.89
C ALA A 14 -4.04 -13.70 -6.96
N ASP A 15 -4.44 -12.52 -7.41
CA ASP A 15 -5.47 -12.32 -8.42
C ASP A 15 -5.25 -11.01 -9.21
N THR A 16 -6.16 -10.72 -10.13
CA THR A 16 -6.17 -9.50 -10.96
C THR A 16 -6.67 -8.25 -10.21
N SER A 17 -6.97 -8.35 -8.91
CA SER A 17 -7.28 -7.18 -8.08
C SER A 17 -6.01 -6.41 -7.69
N PHE A 18 -4.84 -7.07 -7.75
CA PHE A 18 -3.53 -6.51 -7.41
C PHE A 18 -3.46 -5.95 -5.97
N THR A 19 -4.22 -6.53 -5.04
CA THR A 19 -4.24 -6.11 -3.63
C THR A 19 -3.38 -7.01 -2.75
N ILE A 20 -3.38 -8.32 -3.00
CA ILE A 20 -2.69 -9.31 -2.18
C ILE A 20 -1.58 -9.95 -3.02
N PRO A 21 -0.32 -9.97 -2.54
CA PRO A 21 0.75 -10.68 -3.23
C PRO A 21 0.46 -12.19 -3.29
N ALA A 22 0.97 -12.86 -4.33
CA ALA A 22 0.78 -14.30 -4.50
C ALA A 22 1.37 -15.09 -3.30
N PRO A 23 0.78 -16.23 -2.91
CA PRO A 23 1.29 -17.03 -1.81
C PRO A 23 2.75 -17.45 -2.04
N GLY A 24 3.63 -17.13 -1.09
CA GLY A 24 5.06 -17.44 -1.20
C GLY A 24 5.89 -16.40 -1.96
N THR A 25 5.26 -15.35 -2.50
CA THR A 25 5.92 -14.28 -3.25
C THR A 25 5.97 -12.99 -2.43
N GLN A 26 7.11 -12.30 -2.47
CA GLN A 26 7.24 -10.94 -1.94
C GLN A 26 7.31 -9.94 -3.09
N LEU A 27 6.68 -8.77 -2.92
CA LEU A 27 6.77 -7.71 -3.90
C LEU A 27 8.20 -7.16 -3.96
N GLU A 28 8.73 -7.08 -5.17
CA GLU A 28 10.00 -6.43 -5.44
C GLU A 28 9.85 -4.92 -5.30
N VAL A 29 10.83 -4.30 -4.66
CA VAL A 29 10.97 -2.84 -4.58
C VAL A 29 12.32 -2.48 -5.20
N ARG A 30 12.30 -1.74 -6.31
CA ARG A 30 13.50 -1.26 -6.99
C ARG A 30 13.49 0.26 -7.02
N GLY A 31 14.54 0.92 -6.56
CA GLY A 31 14.48 2.38 -6.52
C GLY A 31 15.70 3.11 -5.98
N LEU A 32 15.39 4.31 -5.47
CA LEU A 32 16.18 5.56 -5.46
C LEU A 32 16.39 6.17 -6.85
N PHE A 33 15.41 6.01 -7.75
CA PHE A 33 15.44 6.56 -9.10
C PHE A 33 14.92 8.00 -9.17
N ASN A 34 15.36 8.73 -10.19
CA ASN A 34 14.61 9.89 -10.69
C ASN A 34 13.40 9.43 -11.53
N GLU A 35 12.47 10.35 -11.84
CA GLU A 35 11.23 10.02 -12.57
C GLU A 35 11.49 9.31 -13.92
N ARG A 36 12.51 9.76 -14.67
CA ARG A 36 12.83 9.21 -15.98
C ARG A 36 13.37 7.78 -15.86
N GLU A 37 14.32 7.56 -14.97
CA GLU A 37 14.88 6.24 -14.66
C GLU A 37 13.79 5.27 -14.18
N ALA A 38 12.92 5.75 -13.30
CA ALA A 38 11.83 4.95 -12.76
C ALA A 38 10.86 4.50 -13.87
N LYS A 39 10.49 5.41 -14.79
CA LYS A 39 9.65 5.07 -15.97
C LYS A 39 10.33 4.07 -16.90
N VAL A 40 11.64 4.18 -17.11
CA VAL A 40 12.40 3.22 -17.94
C VAL A 40 12.41 1.84 -17.27
N CYS A 41 12.73 1.76 -15.99
CA CYS A 41 12.75 0.50 -15.23
C CYS A 41 11.36 -0.14 -15.18
N TRP A 42 10.32 0.66 -14.89
CA TRP A 42 8.93 0.20 -14.90
C TRP A 42 8.51 -0.36 -16.27
N ARG A 43 8.86 0.33 -17.36
CA ARG A 43 8.56 -0.11 -18.72
C ARG A 43 9.28 -1.42 -19.04
N GLU A 44 10.54 -1.55 -18.66
CA GLU A 44 11.32 -2.78 -18.88
C GLU A 44 10.68 -3.97 -18.15
N LEU A 45 10.37 -3.82 -16.86
CA LEU A 45 9.73 -4.85 -16.04
C LEU A 45 8.37 -5.24 -16.61
N THR A 46 7.52 -4.26 -16.92
CA THR A 46 6.18 -4.49 -17.47
C THR A 46 6.25 -5.17 -18.84
N SER A 47 7.23 -4.82 -19.68
CA SER A 47 7.40 -5.46 -21.00
C SER A 47 7.85 -6.91 -20.88
N ARG A 48 8.66 -7.23 -19.86
CA ARG A 48 9.12 -8.60 -19.59
C ARG A 48 8.02 -9.50 -19.04
N THR A 49 7.03 -8.93 -18.36
CA THR A 49 5.94 -9.67 -17.70
C THR A 49 4.59 -9.43 -18.37
N VAL A 50 4.57 -9.00 -19.63
CA VAL A 50 3.33 -8.60 -20.34
C VAL A 50 2.33 -9.75 -20.47
N ASP A 51 2.82 -10.98 -20.58
CA ASP A 51 2.00 -12.18 -20.72
C ASP A 51 1.46 -12.70 -19.38
N HIS A 52 1.89 -12.12 -18.26
CA HIS A 52 1.50 -12.55 -16.91
C HIS A 52 0.37 -11.65 -16.38
N ALA A 53 -0.87 -12.14 -16.44
CA ALA A 53 -2.06 -11.38 -16.03
C ALA A 53 -2.09 -10.99 -14.53
N THR A 54 -1.36 -11.71 -13.69
CA THR A 54 -1.27 -11.48 -12.24
C THR A 54 -0.02 -10.72 -11.82
N VAL A 55 0.87 -10.35 -12.75
CA VAL A 55 2.09 -9.60 -12.44
C VAL A 55 1.91 -8.14 -12.79
N ARG A 56 2.14 -7.26 -11.81
CA ARG A 56 2.03 -5.81 -12.02
C ARG A 56 3.10 -5.04 -11.26
N TYR A 57 3.70 -4.07 -11.93
CA TYR A 57 4.60 -3.09 -11.34
C TYR A 57 3.96 -1.70 -11.40
N VAL A 58 4.17 -0.91 -10.34
CA VAL A 58 3.68 0.46 -10.19
C VAL A 58 4.81 1.38 -9.73
N LEU A 59 4.72 2.66 -10.10
CA LEU A 59 5.59 3.70 -9.59
C LEU A 59 5.01 4.25 -8.30
N LYS A 60 5.82 4.35 -7.25
CA LYS A 60 5.48 5.00 -6.00
C LYS A 60 6.51 6.08 -5.68
N ALA A 61 6.06 7.23 -5.21
CA ALA A 61 6.94 8.25 -4.68
C ALA A 61 7.57 7.77 -3.36
N GLU A 62 8.78 8.23 -3.05
CA GLU A 62 9.46 7.92 -1.79
C GLU A 62 8.60 8.28 -0.58
N GLU A 63 7.94 9.45 -0.62
CA GLU A 63 7.04 9.87 0.44
C GLU A 63 5.87 8.89 0.59
N GLU A 64 5.34 8.34 -0.50
CA GLU A 64 4.19 7.43 -0.49
C GLU A 64 4.57 6.02 -0.01
N VAL A 65 5.81 5.58 -0.27
CA VAL A 65 6.35 4.34 0.30
C VAL A 65 6.61 4.49 1.80
N ALA A 66 7.10 5.66 2.23
CA ALA A 66 7.38 5.95 3.63
C ALA A 66 6.11 6.28 4.44
N SER A 67 5.05 6.78 3.81
CA SER A 67 3.87 7.35 4.49
C SER A 67 2.66 6.43 4.57
N ASN A 68 2.80 5.12 4.31
CA ASN A 68 1.74 4.16 4.61
C ASN A 68 1.62 3.97 6.14
N SER A 69 1.09 5.00 6.81
CA SER A 69 0.66 4.97 8.19
C SER A 69 -0.79 4.54 8.24
N TYR A 70 -1.07 3.51 9.01
CA TYR A 70 -2.41 2.99 9.24
C TYR A 70 -2.86 3.36 10.64
N TRP A 71 -4.11 3.74 10.80
CA TRP A 71 -4.71 4.01 12.10
C TRP A 71 -5.94 3.13 12.28
N VAL A 72 -6.11 2.62 13.49
CA VAL A 72 -7.32 1.94 13.93
C VAL A 72 -8.16 2.97 14.65
N VAL A 73 -9.32 3.26 14.09
CA VAL A 73 -10.30 4.17 14.67
C VAL A 73 -11.55 3.39 15.01
N GLY A 74 -12.05 3.55 16.23
CA GLY A 74 -13.20 2.81 16.74
C GLY A 74 -13.74 3.38 18.03
N GLY A 75 -14.64 2.64 18.68
CA GLY A 75 -15.26 3.04 19.94
C GLY A 75 -16.61 2.39 20.12
N GLU A 76 -17.30 2.75 21.19
CA GLU A 76 -18.64 2.26 21.50
C GLU A 76 -19.68 3.05 20.70
N TYR A 77 -20.41 2.38 19.81
CA TYR A 77 -21.44 2.99 18.98
C TYR A 77 -22.81 2.89 19.64
N ALA A 78 -23.64 3.90 19.42
CA ALA A 78 -24.99 3.98 19.97
C ALA A 78 -25.91 2.88 19.41
N ASP A 79 -25.60 2.37 18.23
CA ASP A 79 -26.38 1.36 17.54
C ASP A 79 -25.49 0.50 16.59
N PRO A 80 -26.01 -0.64 16.12
CA PRO A 80 -25.29 -1.52 15.18
C PRO A 80 -25.12 -0.95 13.77
N SER A 81 -25.61 0.27 13.48
CA SER A 81 -25.34 0.91 12.19
C SER A 81 -23.94 1.52 12.14
N PHE A 82 -23.26 1.64 13.29
CA PHE A 82 -21.92 2.22 13.41
C PHE A 82 -21.82 3.66 12.89
N THR A 83 -22.96 4.38 12.82
CA THR A 83 -22.99 5.75 12.29
C THR A 83 -22.86 6.80 13.39
N LYS A 84 -23.19 6.46 14.64
CA LYS A 84 -23.20 7.39 15.78
C LYS A 84 -22.52 6.77 16.99
N LEU A 85 -21.59 7.50 17.59
CA LEU A 85 -20.96 7.10 18.85
C LEU A 85 -21.96 7.17 20.00
N GLN A 86 -21.76 6.32 21.00
CA GLN A 86 -22.55 6.32 22.22
C GLN A 86 -22.38 7.66 22.97
N LEU A 87 -23.47 8.15 23.56
CA LEU A 87 -23.47 9.43 24.26
C LEU A 87 -22.45 9.41 25.42
N GLY A 88 -21.50 10.35 25.38
CA GLY A 88 -20.43 10.45 26.39
C GLY A 88 -19.19 9.60 26.10
N LYS A 89 -19.09 8.97 24.92
CA LYS A 89 -17.87 8.29 24.46
C LYS A 89 -17.21 9.05 23.32
N GLU A 90 -15.89 9.07 23.34
CA GLU A 90 -15.04 9.65 22.30
C GLU A 90 -14.49 8.55 21.38
N LEU A 91 -14.06 8.94 20.19
CA LEU A 91 -13.46 8.04 19.23
C LEU A 91 -12.08 7.59 19.73
N GLU A 92 -11.89 6.29 19.88
CA GLU A 92 -10.60 5.70 20.19
C GLU A 92 -9.76 5.62 18.91
N VAL A 93 -8.55 6.17 18.96
CA VAL A 93 -7.63 6.24 17.82
C VAL A 93 -6.31 5.60 18.22
N TYR A 94 -5.92 4.52 17.52
CA TYR A 94 -4.67 3.81 17.73
C TYR A 94 -3.81 3.84 16.47
N GLY A 95 -2.52 4.18 16.62
CA GLY A 95 -1.56 4.28 15.52
C GLY A 95 -0.58 5.43 15.74
N PRO A 96 0.24 5.79 14.73
CA PRO A 96 0.32 5.19 13.40
C PRO A 96 1.00 3.81 13.40
N PHE A 97 0.47 2.87 12.62
CA PHE A 97 1.09 1.58 12.32
C PHE A 97 1.76 1.63 10.94
N GLY A 98 2.95 1.05 10.80
CA GLY A 98 3.68 1.03 9.53
C GLY A 98 3.17 -0.03 8.55
N LYS A 99 2.33 -0.96 8.99
CA LYS A 99 1.76 -2.03 8.16
C LYS A 99 0.28 -2.23 8.46
N TRP A 100 -0.48 -2.50 7.41
CA TRP A 100 -1.92 -2.80 7.50
C TRP A 100 -2.23 -3.99 8.42
N LYS A 101 -1.41 -5.05 8.38
CA LYS A 101 -1.60 -6.24 9.24
C LYS A 101 -1.46 -5.92 10.73
N GLU A 102 -0.49 -5.07 11.08
CA GLU A 102 -0.29 -4.61 12.45
C GLU A 102 -1.49 -3.79 12.95
N ALA A 103 -2.10 -2.96 12.07
CA ALA A 103 -3.32 -2.24 12.39
C ALA A 103 -4.53 -3.18 12.58
N LEU A 104 -4.64 -4.29 11.83
CA LEU A 104 -5.73 -5.26 12.02
C LEU A 104 -5.60 -6.12 13.29
N GLY A 105 -4.45 -6.07 13.98
CA GLY A 105 -4.20 -6.89 15.16
C GLY A 105 -3.91 -8.38 14.87
N PHE A 106 -3.49 -8.71 13.64
CA PHE A 106 -3.09 -10.07 13.22
C PHE A 106 -1.59 -10.20 12.98
#